data_AF-A0A519TER3-F1
#
_entry.id   AF-A0A519TER3-F1
#
_cell.length_a   1.000
_cell.length_b   1.000
_cell.length_c   1.000
_cell.angle_alpha   90.00
_cell.angle_beta   90.00
_cell.angle_gamma   90.00
#
_symmetry.space_group_name_H-M   'P 1'
#
loop_
_entity.id
_entity.type
_entity.pdbx_description
1 polymer ?
#
loop_
_entity_poly.entity_id
_entity_poly.type
_entity_poly.pdbx_seq_one_letter_code
_entity_poly.pdbx_strand_id
1 'polypeptide(L)'
;MKTLQQIIRTSAIFSLLILSITFSVKAQSKSEIDSLKKIISTLTAKDVLVAKHLNTFDTLDYTIFSGQQWARFHESHAKDIKVYWPDGHITVGLAKHLEDMKAMFVYAPDTRIKQHLIKFGAGNQTAVTGVMEGTFSKPMPIG
;
A
#
# COMPACT_ATOMS: atom_id res chain seq x y z
N MET A 1 -74.29 2.62 -2.76
CA MET A 1 -73.26 1.66 -3.22
C MET A 1 -72.10 2.30 -3.99
N LYS A 2 -72.33 3.21 -4.95
CA LYS A 2 -71.25 3.83 -5.76
C LYS A 2 -70.21 4.63 -4.94
N THR A 3 -70.64 5.31 -3.89
CA THR A 3 -69.78 6.10 -2.98
C THR A 3 -68.85 5.24 -2.12
N LEU A 4 -69.33 4.09 -1.62
CA LEU A 4 -68.52 3.16 -0.84
C LEU A 4 -67.44 2.47 -1.70
N GLN A 5 -67.76 2.11 -2.93
CA GLN A 5 -66.79 1.55 -3.88
C GLN A 5 -65.73 2.57 -4.31
N GLN A 6 -66.07 3.85 -4.43
CA GLN A 6 -65.10 4.91 -4.69
C GLN A 6 -64.11 5.11 -3.54
N ILE A 7 -64.58 5.11 -2.29
CA ILE A 7 -63.73 5.26 -1.10
C ILE A 7 -62.76 4.08 -0.94
N ILE A 8 -63.23 2.85 -1.20
CA ILE A 8 -62.38 1.65 -1.17
C ILE A 8 -61.31 1.70 -2.26
N ARG A 9 -61.67 2.15 -3.48
CA ARG A 9 -60.73 2.29 -4.60
C ARG A 9 -59.66 3.36 -4.33
N THR A 10 -60.03 4.53 -3.83
CA THR A 10 -59.06 5.59 -3.52
C THR A 10 -58.13 5.17 -2.38
N SER A 11 -58.65 4.50 -1.35
CA SER A 11 -57.84 3.98 -0.24
C SER A 11 -56.86 2.89 -0.70
N ALA A 12 -57.27 2.02 -1.62
CA ALA A 12 -56.41 0.99 -2.20
C ALA A 12 -55.27 1.59 -3.05
N ILE A 13 -55.57 2.61 -3.86
CA ILE A 13 -54.57 3.33 -4.66
C ILE A 13 -53.57 4.06 -3.75
N PHE A 14 -54.06 4.73 -2.71
CA PHE A 14 -53.20 5.43 -1.75
C PHE A 14 -52.28 4.47 -0.99
N SER A 15 -52.82 3.32 -0.57
CA SER A 15 -52.04 2.26 0.09
C SER A 15 -50.98 1.67 -0.85
N LEU A 16 -51.31 1.47 -2.13
CA LEU A 16 -50.37 0.97 -3.14
C LEU A 16 -49.25 1.98 -3.43
N LEU A 17 -49.57 3.28 -3.42
CA LEU A 17 -48.60 4.36 -3.59
C LEU A 17 -47.63 4.42 -2.39
N ILE A 18 -48.13 4.30 -1.16
CA ILE A 18 -47.28 4.26 0.04
C ILE A 18 -46.37 3.03 0.04
N LEU A 19 -46.89 1.87 -0.38
CA LEU A 19 -46.11 0.63 -0.47
C LEU A 19 -45.00 0.75 -1.54
N SER A 20 -45.28 1.34 -2.70
CA SER A 20 -44.28 1.53 -3.75
C SER A 20 -43.20 2.56 -3.34
N ILE A 21 -43.55 3.62 -2.62
CA ILE A 21 -42.58 4.57 -2.05
C ILE A 21 -41.67 3.88 -1.03
N THR A 22 -42.24 3.12 -0.08
CA THR A 22 -41.45 2.44 0.97
C THR A 22 -40.52 1.34 0.42
N PHE A 23 -40.95 0.59 -0.59
CA PHE A 23 -40.08 -0.37 -1.30
C PHE A 23 -38.92 0.34 -2.02
N SER A 24 -39.17 1.48 -2.66
CA SER A 24 -38.16 2.23 -3.40
C SER A 24 -37.07 2.79 -2.48
N VAL A 25 -37.45 3.35 -1.32
CA VAL A 25 -36.51 3.85 -0.29
C VAL A 25 -35.65 2.72 0.31
N LYS A 26 -36.24 1.54 0.54
CA LYS A 26 -35.51 0.37 1.07
C LYS A 26 -34.54 -0.23 0.05
N ALA A 27 -34.88 -0.18 -1.24
CA ALA A 27 -33.99 -0.59 -2.32
C ALA A 27 -32.83 0.38 -2.53
N GLN A 28 -33.09 1.70 -2.44
CA GLN A 28 -32.05 2.73 -2.53
C GLN A 28 -31.04 2.63 -1.37
N SER A 29 -31.51 2.46 -0.13
CA SER A 29 -30.61 2.29 1.03
C SER A 29 -29.76 1.01 0.94
N LYS A 30 -30.28 -0.08 0.37
CA LYS A 30 -29.48 -1.29 0.14
C LYS A 30 -28.37 -1.07 -0.88
N SER A 31 -28.65 -0.39 -2.01
CA SER A 31 -27.62 -0.12 -3.02
C SER A 31 -26.54 0.84 -2.51
N GLU A 32 -26.92 1.82 -1.68
CA GLU A 32 -26.00 2.71 -0.98
C GLU A 32 -25.10 1.94 0.00
N ILE A 33 -25.68 1.05 0.83
CA ILE A 33 -24.92 0.18 1.74
C ILE A 33 -23.96 -0.74 0.98
N ASP A 34 -24.40 -1.34 -0.12
CA ASP A 34 -23.56 -2.23 -0.93
C ASP A 34 -22.42 -1.44 -1.61
N SER A 35 -22.68 -0.20 -2.04
CA SER A 35 -21.67 0.70 -2.59
C SER A 35 -20.65 1.13 -1.52
N LEU A 36 -21.10 1.47 -0.32
CA LEU A 36 -20.22 1.81 0.81
C LEU A 36 -19.36 0.61 1.23
N LYS A 37 -19.93 -0.59 1.32
CA LYS A 37 -19.18 -1.82 1.59
C LYS A 37 -18.09 -2.06 0.55
N LYS A 38 -18.38 -1.81 -0.73
CA LYS A 38 -17.40 -1.93 -1.81
C LYS A 38 -16.25 -0.92 -1.66
N ILE A 39 -16.55 0.32 -1.28
CA ILE A 39 -15.54 1.34 -1.00
C ILE A 39 -14.66 0.93 0.17
N ILE A 40 -15.27 0.53 1.30
CA ILE A 40 -14.53 0.06 2.49
C ILE A 40 -13.63 -1.11 2.13
N SER A 41 -14.15 -2.13 1.44
CA SER A 41 -13.36 -3.28 1.00
C SER A 41 -12.18 -2.87 0.12
N THR A 42 -12.36 -1.88 -0.74
CA THR A 42 -11.29 -1.39 -1.62
C THR A 42 -10.23 -0.63 -0.82
N LEU A 43 -10.63 0.22 0.14
CA LEU A 43 -9.71 0.95 1.01
C LEU A 43 -8.91 -0.02 1.88
N THR A 44 -9.58 -0.97 2.54
CA THR A 44 -8.92 -2.01 3.34
C THR A 44 -7.92 -2.82 2.50
N ALA A 45 -8.26 -3.18 1.25
CA ALA A 45 -7.33 -3.89 0.38
C ALA A 45 -6.07 -3.07 0.05
N LYS A 46 -6.21 -1.75 -0.16
CA LYS A 46 -5.06 -0.85 -0.36
C LYS A 46 -4.18 -0.78 0.88
N ASP A 47 -4.79 -0.70 2.06
CA ASP A 47 -4.06 -0.67 3.34
C ASP A 47 -3.26 -1.96 3.56
N VAL A 48 -3.85 -3.13 3.24
CA VAL A 48 -3.17 -4.42 3.30
C VAL A 48 -1.97 -4.48 2.35
N LEU A 49 -2.11 -3.95 1.13
CA LEU A 49 -1.01 -3.93 0.16
C LEU A 49 0.15 -3.04 0.65
N VAL A 50 -0.16 -1.85 1.16
CA VAL A 50 0.85 -0.94 1.72
C VAL A 50 1.56 -1.59 2.91
N ALA A 51 0.82 -2.21 3.84
CA ALA A 51 1.40 -2.91 4.97
C ALA A 51 2.34 -4.04 4.53
N LYS A 52 1.97 -4.80 3.49
CA LYS A 52 2.83 -5.83 2.90
C LYS A 52 4.13 -5.24 2.35
N HIS A 53 4.06 -4.17 1.56
CA HIS A 53 5.26 -3.54 0.99
C HIS A 53 6.18 -2.96 2.07
N LEU A 54 5.61 -2.32 3.10
CA LEU A 54 6.39 -1.81 4.23
C LEU A 54 7.09 -2.95 4.99
N ASN A 55 6.41 -4.08 5.20
CA ASN A 55 7.04 -5.25 5.82
C ASN A 55 8.16 -5.87 4.95
N THR A 56 7.99 -5.87 3.62
CA THR A 56 9.06 -6.24 2.69
C THR A 56 10.25 -5.30 2.80
N PHE A 57 10.02 -3.99 2.92
CA PHE A 57 11.08 -2.99 3.12
C PHE A 57 11.82 -3.21 4.44
N ASP A 58 11.10 -3.45 5.54
CA ASP A 58 11.70 -3.78 6.84
C ASP A 58 12.58 -5.03 6.75
N THR A 59 12.10 -6.06 6.06
CA THR A 59 12.86 -7.30 5.86
C THR A 59 14.12 -7.05 5.02
N LEU A 60 14.00 -6.26 3.94
CA LEU A 60 15.11 -5.86 3.11
C LEU A 60 16.18 -5.16 3.95
N ASP A 61 15.84 -4.10 4.67
CA ASP A 61 16.83 -3.27 5.36
C ASP A 61 17.40 -3.96 6.61
N TYR A 62 16.52 -4.50 7.47
CA TYR A 62 16.93 -4.99 8.79
C TYR A 62 17.61 -6.35 8.73
N THR A 63 17.22 -7.19 7.77
CA THR A 63 17.71 -8.58 7.69
C THR A 63 18.62 -8.78 6.48
N ILE A 64 18.19 -8.37 5.29
CA ILE A 64 18.89 -8.70 4.04
C ILE A 64 20.11 -7.79 3.83
N PHE A 65 19.93 -6.48 3.80
CA PHE A 65 21.00 -5.50 3.63
C PHE A 65 21.95 -5.53 4.83
N SER A 66 21.44 -5.35 6.05
CA SER A 66 22.26 -5.36 7.27
C SER A 66 22.97 -6.69 7.52
N GLY A 67 22.40 -7.81 7.04
CA GLY A 67 23.01 -9.14 7.10
C GLY A 67 23.81 -9.52 5.85
N GLN A 68 23.99 -8.59 4.90
CA GLN A 68 24.71 -8.79 3.63
C GLN A 68 24.24 -10.04 2.84
N GLN A 69 22.94 -10.35 2.88
CA GLN A 69 22.33 -11.51 2.23
C GLN A 69 22.05 -11.25 0.74
N TRP A 70 23.09 -10.94 -0.03
CA TRP A 70 23.00 -10.43 -1.41
C TRP A 70 22.15 -11.29 -2.36
N ALA A 71 22.16 -12.60 -2.17
CA ALA A 71 21.37 -13.53 -2.98
C ALA A 71 19.86 -13.28 -2.88
N ARG A 72 19.37 -12.64 -1.82
CA ARG A 72 17.95 -12.45 -1.50
C ARG A 72 17.38 -11.11 -1.98
N PHE A 73 18.18 -10.24 -2.58
CA PHE A 73 17.69 -8.93 -3.05
C PHE A 73 16.57 -9.03 -4.09
N HIS A 74 16.47 -10.15 -4.82
CA HIS A 74 15.39 -10.42 -5.76
C HIS A 74 14.00 -10.57 -5.10
N GLU A 75 13.95 -10.75 -3.77
CA GLU A 75 12.68 -10.82 -3.01
C GLU A 75 11.95 -9.46 -2.99
N SER A 76 12.68 -8.35 -3.10
CA SER A 76 12.14 -6.99 -3.08
C SER A 76 12.42 -6.18 -4.35
N HIS A 77 13.31 -6.64 -5.23
CA HIS A 77 13.74 -5.93 -6.42
C HIS A 77 13.46 -6.70 -7.72
N ALA A 78 12.92 -6.00 -8.72
CA ALA A 78 12.88 -6.50 -10.09
C ALA A 78 14.28 -6.58 -10.71
N LYS A 79 14.43 -7.35 -11.80
CA LYS A 79 15.72 -7.49 -12.49
C LYS A 79 16.18 -6.19 -13.16
N ASP A 80 15.23 -5.36 -13.58
CA ASP A 80 15.39 -4.15 -14.38
C ASP A 80 15.12 -2.86 -13.59
N ILE A 81 15.28 -2.91 -12.26
CA ILE A 81 15.08 -1.74 -11.38
C ILE A 81 15.87 -0.52 -11.84
N LYS A 82 15.30 0.66 -11.58
CA LYS A 82 15.99 1.94 -11.71
C LYS A 82 16.19 2.55 -10.33
N VAL A 83 17.42 2.88 -9.98
CA VAL A 83 17.76 3.51 -8.70
C VAL A 83 18.27 4.91 -8.95
N TYR A 84 17.64 5.87 -8.29
CA TYR A 84 17.99 7.28 -8.31
C TYR A 84 18.83 7.58 -7.08
N TRP A 85 20.07 8.02 -7.30
CA TRP A 85 21.02 8.26 -6.23
C TRP A 85 21.01 9.73 -5.76
N PRO A 86 21.45 10.01 -4.52
CA PRO A 86 21.44 11.37 -3.96
C PRO A 86 22.33 12.38 -4.71
N ASP A 87 23.35 11.91 -5.41
CA ASP A 87 24.24 12.72 -6.27
C ASP A 87 23.66 12.96 -7.69
N GLY A 88 22.45 12.44 -7.96
CA GLY A 88 21.69 12.67 -9.19
C GLY A 88 21.92 11.64 -10.29
N HIS A 89 22.85 10.69 -10.15
CA HIS A 89 23.00 9.64 -11.16
C HIS A 89 21.90 8.57 -11.05
N ILE A 90 21.67 7.86 -12.14
CA ILE A 90 20.67 6.78 -12.23
C ILE A 90 21.37 5.50 -12.64
N THR A 91 21.11 4.43 -11.91
CA THR A 91 21.55 3.08 -12.28
C THR A 91 20.37 2.25 -12.74
N VAL A 92 20.65 1.28 -13.62
CA VAL A 92 19.64 0.36 -14.16
C VAL A 92 20.11 -1.07 -13.98
N GLY A 93 19.21 -1.91 -13.47
CA GLY A 93 19.41 -3.34 -13.30
C GLY A 93 19.89 -3.73 -11.90
N LEU A 94 19.43 -4.91 -11.45
CA LEU A 94 19.74 -5.44 -10.13
C LEU A 94 21.23 -5.72 -9.91
N ALA A 95 21.95 -6.12 -10.96
CA ALA A 95 23.38 -6.43 -10.87
C ALA A 95 24.17 -5.19 -10.42
N LYS A 96 23.95 -4.04 -11.08
CA LYS A 96 24.61 -2.78 -10.71
C LYS A 96 24.21 -2.32 -9.32
N HIS A 97 22.91 -2.37 -9.00
CA HIS A 97 22.44 -2.01 -7.66
C HIS A 97 23.11 -2.84 -6.55
N LEU A 98 23.30 -4.15 -6.75
CA LEU A 98 23.99 -5.01 -5.79
C LEU A 98 25.47 -4.64 -5.61
N GLU A 99 26.16 -4.23 -6.67
CA GLU A 99 27.55 -3.74 -6.58
C GLU A 99 27.61 -2.49 -5.68
N ASP A 100 26.69 -1.55 -5.89
CA ASP A 100 26.65 -0.31 -5.12
C ASP A 100 26.30 -0.56 -3.65
N MET A 101 25.35 -1.47 -3.36
CA MET A 101 25.02 -1.87 -1.98
C MET A 101 26.21 -2.52 -1.27
N LYS A 102 26.99 -3.36 -1.96
CA LYS A 102 28.21 -3.96 -1.40
C LYS A 102 29.30 -2.92 -1.14
N ALA A 103 29.40 -1.90 -2.00
CA ALA A 103 30.41 -0.84 -1.85
C ALA A 103 30.26 -0.07 -0.53
N MET A 104 29.02 0.06 -0.01
CA MET A 104 28.75 0.71 1.28
C MET A 104 29.42 -0.02 2.46
N PHE A 105 29.65 -1.32 2.36
CA PHE A 105 30.27 -2.13 3.41
C PHE A 105 31.81 -2.12 3.37
N VAL A 106 32.42 -1.55 2.32
CA VAL A 106 33.89 -1.55 2.17
C VAL A 106 34.58 -0.78 3.29
N TYR A 107 34.05 0.40 3.63
CA TYR A 107 34.62 1.27 4.67
C TYR A 107 34.00 1.05 6.04
N ALA A 108 32.76 0.55 6.09
CA ALA A 108 32.04 0.20 7.32
C ALA A 108 31.40 -1.19 7.21
N PRO A 109 32.17 -2.28 7.48
CA PRO A 109 31.68 -3.66 7.34
C PRO A 109 30.54 -4.05 8.30
N ASP A 110 30.33 -3.28 9.37
CA ASP A 110 29.25 -3.43 10.35
C ASP A 110 28.03 -2.53 10.06
N THR A 111 27.94 -2.01 8.84
CA THR A 111 26.82 -1.19 8.38
C THR A 111 25.49 -1.91 8.57
N ARG A 112 24.54 -1.24 9.19
CA ARG A 112 23.22 -1.80 9.50
C ARG A 112 22.14 -0.74 9.56
N ILE A 113 20.91 -1.17 9.34
CA ILE A 113 19.67 -0.41 9.56
C ILE A 113 18.83 -1.23 10.52
N LYS A 114 18.36 -0.63 11.62
CA LYS A 114 17.53 -1.32 12.63
C LYS A 114 16.18 -0.67 12.89
N GLN A 115 15.96 0.50 12.31
CA GLN A 115 14.77 1.29 12.55
C GLN A 115 14.45 2.12 11.32
N HIS A 116 13.15 2.27 11.04
CA HIS A 116 12.65 3.36 10.23
C HIS A 116 11.71 4.21 11.09
N LEU A 117 12.03 5.49 11.21
CA LEU A 117 11.35 6.46 12.07
C LEU A 117 10.03 6.90 11.44
N ILE A 118 10.01 7.04 10.12
CA ILE A 118 8.83 7.40 9.33
C ILE A 118 8.61 6.29 8.33
N LYS A 119 7.37 5.79 8.23
CA LYS A 119 6.93 4.80 7.24
C LYS A 119 5.52 5.13 6.78
N PHE A 120 5.31 5.27 5.48
CA PHE A 120 3.98 5.41 4.91
C PHE A 120 3.97 4.90 3.47
N GLY A 121 2.78 4.70 2.92
CA GLY A 121 2.62 4.31 1.54
C GLY A 121 1.25 4.65 0.99
N ALA A 122 1.16 4.64 -0.34
CA ALA A 122 -0.06 4.89 -1.07
C ALA A 122 -0.06 4.04 -2.35
N GLY A 123 -1.05 3.14 -2.47
CA GLY A 123 -1.09 2.18 -3.57
C GLY A 123 0.16 1.32 -3.61
N ASN A 124 0.93 1.43 -4.70
CA ASN A 124 2.16 0.65 -4.90
C ASN A 124 3.43 1.36 -4.42
N GLN A 125 3.31 2.55 -3.84
CA GLN A 125 4.45 3.35 -3.41
C GLN A 125 4.60 3.30 -1.90
N THR A 126 5.84 3.22 -1.44
CA THR A 126 6.22 3.29 -0.02
C THR A 126 7.38 4.27 0.14
N ALA A 127 7.39 4.99 1.25
CA ALA A 127 8.48 5.87 1.63
C ALA A 127 8.85 5.63 3.10
N VAL A 128 10.15 5.52 3.36
CA VAL A 128 10.69 5.28 4.70
C VAL A 128 11.87 6.21 4.99
N THR A 129 12.06 6.58 6.25
CA THR A 129 13.31 7.19 6.72
C THR A 129 13.98 6.25 7.72
N GLY A 130 15.16 5.76 7.38
CA GLY A 130 15.94 4.83 8.19
C GLY A 130 17.09 5.50 8.93
N VAL A 131 17.52 4.89 10.04
CA VAL A 131 18.82 5.20 10.65
C VAL A 131 19.81 4.12 10.22
N MET A 132 20.83 4.53 9.48
CA MET A 132 21.94 3.68 9.07
C MET A 132 23.13 3.96 9.99
N GLU A 133 23.67 2.91 10.60
CA GLU A 133 24.80 2.99 11.53
C GLU A 133 25.95 2.11 11.02
N GLY A 134 27.19 2.54 11.22
CA GLY A 134 28.38 1.77 10.88
C GLY A 134 29.66 2.41 11.44
N THR A 135 30.71 1.61 11.58
CA THR A 135 32.02 2.02 12.08
C THR A 135 33.01 2.11 10.93
N PHE A 136 33.54 3.32 10.69
CA PHE A 136 34.55 3.56 9.67
C PHE A 136 35.87 2.89 10.09
N SER A 137 36.16 1.74 9.50
CA SER A 137 37.35 0.93 9.79
C SER A 137 38.37 0.95 8.64
N LYS A 138 37.96 1.43 7.47
CA LYS A 138 38.83 1.65 6.29
C LYS A 138 38.50 3.00 5.65
N PRO A 139 39.41 3.57 4.85
CA PRO A 139 39.10 4.74 4.04
C PRO A 139 37.92 4.47 3.10
N MET A 140 37.07 5.47 2.89
CA MET A 140 36.07 5.41 1.83
C MET A 140 36.76 5.34 0.46
N PRO A 141 36.30 4.49 -0.47
CA PRO A 141 36.74 4.54 -1.85
C PRO A 141 36.54 5.95 -2.42
N ILE A 142 37.54 6.45 -3.13
CA ILE A 142 37.42 7.65 -3.94
C ILE A 142 36.70 7.18 -5.21
N GLY A 143 35.46 7.65 -5.40
CA GLY A 143 34.52 7.16 -6.41
C GLY A 143 35.07 7.03 -7.83
#